data_AF-A0A2W6S0D1-F1
#
_entry.id   AF-A0A2W6S0D1-F1
#
_cell.length_a   1.000
_cell.length_b   1.000
_cell.length_c   1.000
_cell.angle_alpha   90.00
_cell.angle_beta   90.00
_cell.angle_gamma   90.00
#
_symmetry.space_group_name_H-M   'P 1'
#
loop_
_entity.id
_entity.type
_entity.pdbx_description
1 polymer ?
#
loop_
_entity_poly.entity_id
_entity_poly.type
_entity_poly.pdbx_seq_one_letter_code
_entity_poly.pdbx_strand_id
1 'polypeptide(L)'
;IIFIVSIIIWFLSYFGPKQQPDQFVATNVHLDHSYLAKMGKGIEPVIAPLGYDWKMGVGILTSFVAREVFVGTMSTLYSLEDDAPEVKVIDKMRRDVKPNGEKVFSFATGVSVLLFYAFAMQCVSTLAVVYRETKSWKWTGLQVAMMTGLAYFVSMIVYQILK
;
A
#
# COMPACT_ATOMS: atom_id res chain seq x y z
N ILE A 1 5.89 -16.30 2.73
CA ILE A 1 4.91 -15.25 2.31
C ILE A 1 5.64 -13.96 1.95
N ILE A 2 6.36 -13.32 2.88
CA ILE A 2 7.10 -12.07 2.64
C ILE A 2 8.00 -12.15 1.40
N PHE A 3 8.86 -13.17 1.31
CA PHE A 3 9.78 -13.36 0.18
C PHE A 3 9.08 -13.43 -1.18
N ILE A 4 7.94 -14.14 -1.27
CA ILE A 4 7.15 -14.26 -2.50
C ILE A 4 6.58 -12.89 -2.88
N VAL A 5 6.02 -12.16 -1.91
CA VAL A 5 5.48 -10.82 -2.15
C VAL A 5 6.58 -9.85 -2.56
N SER A 6 7.76 -9.91 -1.96
CA SER A 6 8.93 -9.12 -2.37
C SER A 6 9.37 -9.42 -3.80
N ILE A 7 9.37 -10.69 -4.23
CA ILE A 7 9.66 -11.06 -5.63
C ILE A 7 8.62 -10.47 -6.58
N ILE A 8 7.32 -10.55 -6.23
CA ILE A 8 6.24 -10.00 -7.05
C ILE A 8 6.36 -8.48 -7.14
N ILE A 9 6.59 -7.79 -6.03
CA ILE A 9 6.80 -6.33 -6.00
C ILE A 9 8.00 -5.94 -6.85
N TRP A 10 9.13 -6.65 -6.71
CA TRP A 10 10.33 -6.38 -7.49
C TRP A 10 10.07 -6.59 -8.99
N PHE A 11 9.39 -7.68 -9.37
CA PHE A 11 9.02 -7.95 -10.74
C PHE A 11 8.11 -6.85 -11.32
N LEU A 12 7.03 -6.48 -10.60
CA LEU A 12 6.10 -5.44 -11.03
C LEU A 12 6.72 -4.03 -11.03
N SER A 13 7.74 -3.81 -10.21
CA SER A 13 8.53 -2.58 -10.19
C SER A 13 9.53 -2.52 -11.33
N TYR A 14 10.11 -3.65 -11.72
CA TYR A 14 11.15 -3.72 -12.76
C TYR A 14 10.57 -3.63 -14.17
N PHE A 15 9.37 -4.17 -14.38
CA PHE A 15 8.67 -4.11 -15.67
C PHE A 15 7.68 -2.94 -15.72
N GLY A 16 7.63 -2.25 -16.85
CA GLY A 16 6.69 -1.16 -17.10
C GLY A 16 6.01 -1.24 -18.48
N PRO A 17 4.91 -0.50 -18.67
CA PRO A 17 4.26 -0.35 -19.97
C PRO A 17 5.21 0.27 -21.00
N LYS A 18 4.91 0.05 -22.29
CA LYS A 18 5.62 0.58 -23.45
C LYS A 18 6.03 2.06 -23.27
N GLN A 19 7.33 2.34 -23.16
CA GLN A 19 7.87 3.71 -23.15
C GLN A 19 8.47 4.14 -24.50
N GLN A 20 8.94 3.19 -25.32
CA GLN A 20 9.45 3.44 -26.67
C GLN A 20 8.60 2.68 -27.71
N PRO A 21 8.45 3.20 -28.95
CA PRO A 21 7.60 2.59 -29.97
C PRO A 21 8.02 1.16 -30.38
N ASP A 22 9.31 0.81 -30.25
CA ASP A 22 9.89 -0.45 -30.73
C ASP A 22 9.87 -1.60 -29.71
N GLN A 23 9.62 -1.34 -28.41
CA GLN A 23 9.74 -2.36 -27.36
C GLN A 23 8.38 -2.90 -26.95
N PHE A 24 8.14 -4.20 -26.96
CA PHE A 24 6.87 -4.77 -26.46
C PHE A 24 6.65 -4.53 -24.95
N VAL A 25 7.73 -4.47 -24.15
CA VAL A 25 7.74 -4.19 -22.70
C VAL A 25 9.01 -3.41 -22.37
N ALA A 26 8.90 -2.37 -21.53
CA ALA A 26 10.07 -1.62 -21.07
C ALA A 26 10.66 -2.28 -19.81
N THR A 27 11.97 -2.52 -19.81
CA THR A 27 12.74 -3.05 -18.68
C THR A 27 13.52 -1.92 -18.01
N ASN A 28 13.73 -2.02 -16.69
CA ASN A 28 14.46 -1.03 -15.89
C ASN A 28 13.82 0.39 -15.95
N VAL A 29 12.50 0.42 -15.83
CA VAL A 29 11.71 1.66 -15.86
C VAL A 29 11.80 2.35 -14.50
N HIS A 30 11.86 3.68 -14.48
CA HIS A 30 11.73 4.44 -13.23
C HIS A 30 10.48 4.01 -12.46
N LEU A 31 10.60 3.89 -11.13
CA LEU A 31 9.56 3.34 -10.26
C LEU A 31 8.17 3.96 -10.54
N ASP A 32 8.11 5.27 -10.79
CA ASP A 32 6.88 6.02 -11.09
C ASP A 32 6.10 5.58 -12.34
N HIS A 33 6.79 4.94 -13.29
CA HIS A 33 6.23 4.45 -14.54
C HIS A 33 6.13 2.92 -14.57
N SER A 34 6.49 2.22 -13.51
CA SER A 34 6.36 0.77 -13.41
C SER A 34 4.90 0.30 -13.42
N TYR A 35 4.66 -0.98 -13.73
CA TYR A 35 3.32 -1.57 -13.58
C TYR A 35 2.81 -1.45 -12.14
N LEU A 36 3.72 -1.56 -11.18
CA LEU A 36 3.41 -1.40 -9.76
C LEU A 36 2.88 0.01 -9.44
N ALA A 37 3.54 1.05 -9.93
CA ALA A 37 3.07 2.43 -9.74
C ALA A 37 1.74 2.67 -10.47
N LYS A 38 1.53 2.10 -11.66
CA LYS A 38 0.25 2.21 -12.36
C LYS A 38 -0.90 1.56 -11.59
N MET A 39 -0.65 0.39 -10.98
CA MET A 39 -1.64 -0.27 -10.11
C MET A 39 -1.89 0.53 -8.83
N GLY A 40 -0.82 1.03 -8.19
CA GLY A 40 -0.93 1.85 -6.98
C GLY A 40 -1.70 3.15 -7.21
N LYS A 41 -1.36 3.89 -8.28
CA LYS A 41 -2.03 5.14 -8.70
C LYS A 41 -3.50 4.92 -9.08
N GLY A 42 -3.86 3.71 -9.50
CA GLY A 42 -5.27 3.33 -9.72
C GLY A 42 -6.10 3.26 -8.42
N ILE A 43 -5.46 2.91 -7.29
CA ILE A 43 -6.12 2.80 -5.98
C ILE A 43 -5.97 4.08 -5.16
N GLU A 44 -4.97 4.90 -5.48
CA GLU A 44 -4.72 6.23 -4.93
C GLU A 44 -5.97 7.10 -4.74
N PRO A 45 -6.91 7.28 -5.70
CA PRO A 45 -8.05 8.17 -5.49
C PRO A 45 -8.97 7.74 -4.33
N VAL A 46 -9.01 6.45 -4.02
CA VAL A 46 -9.80 5.93 -2.90
C VAL A 46 -9.07 6.15 -1.57
N ILE A 47 -7.75 6.14 -1.55
CA ILE A 47 -6.95 6.23 -0.32
C ILE A 47 -6.39 7.64 -0.06
N ALA A 48 -6.37 8.51 -1.06
CA ALA A 48 -5.94 9.90 -0.96
C ALA A 48 -6.70 10.70 0.12
N PRO A 49 -8.03 10.51 0.32
CA PRO A 49 -8.75 11.18 1.41
C PRO A 49 -8.27 10.80 2.82
N LEU A 50 -7.60 9.66 2.97
CA LEU A 50 -7.02 9.20 4.25
C LEU A 50 -5.60 9.76 4.46
N GLY A 51 -5.10 10.53 3.48
CA GLY A 51 -3.74 11.02 3.47
C GLY A 51 -2.73 10.04 2.91
N TYR A 52 -3.17 9.00 2.21
CA TYR A 52 -2.28 7.97 1.70
C TYR A 52 -1.81 8.26 0.28
N ASP A 53 -0.57 7.86 0.00
CA ASP A 53 0.01 7.89 -1.34
C ASP A 53 -0.04 6.48 -1.95
N TRP A 54 0.18 6.37 -3.27
CA TRP A 54 0.12 5.12 -4.01
C TRP A 54 1.03 4.03 -3.41
N LYS A 55 2.22 4.42 -2.89
CA LYS A 55 3.15 3.50 -2.21
C LYS A 55 2.50 2.87 -0.98
N MET A 56 1.89 3.69 -0.12
CA MET A 56 1.15 3.21 1.05
C MET A 56 -0.05 2.36 0.64
N GLY A 57 -0.73 2.70 -0.46
CA GLY A 57 -1.76 1.86 -1.06
C GLY A 57 -1.28 0.45 -1.39
N VAL A 58 -0.15 0.35 -2.09
CA VAL A 58 0.49 -0.94 -2.41
C VAL A 58 0.87 -1.70 -1.14
N GLY A 59 1.43 -1.01 -0.13
CA GLY A 59 1.75 -1.61 1.16
C GLY A 59 0.51 -2.14 1.90
N ILE A 60 -0.60 -1.39 1.89
CA ILE A 60 -1.86 -1.82 2.50
C ILE A 60 -2.37 -3.07 1.78
N LEU A 61 -2.37 -3.10 0.45
CA LEU A 61 -2.80 -4.26 -0.33
C LEU A 61 -1.97 -5.50 -0.03
N THR A 62 -0.64 -5.37 0.02
CA THR A 62 0.24 -6.50 0.33
C THR A 62 0.07 -6.99 1.77
N SER A 63 -0.30 -6.09 2.69
CA SER A 63 -0.55 -6.41 4.10
C SER A 63 -1.79 -7.28 4.34
N PHE A 64 -2.74 -7.34 3.40
CA PHE A 64 -3.87 -8.29 3.48
C PHE A 64 -3.38 -9.74 3.51
N VAL A 65 -2.26 -10.05 2.83
CA VAL A 65 -1.70 -11.39 2.83
C VAL A 65 -1.08 -11.71 4.19
N ALA A 66 -0.30 -10.78 4.75
CA ALA A 66 0.20 -10.82 6.12
C ALA A 66 0.58 -9.40 6.61
N ARG A 67 0.20 -9.05 7.84
CA ARG A 67 0.32 -7.68 8.39
C ARG A 67 1.76 -7.16 8.42
N GLU A 68 2.71 -8.05 8.71
CA GLU A 68 4.16 -7.78 8.75
C GLU A 68 4.78 -7.47 7.38
N VAL A 69 4.11 -7.82 6.28
CA VAL A 69 4.58 -7.57 4.91
C VAL A 69 4.57 -6.07 4.60
N PHE A 70 3.74 -5.26 5.27
CA PHE A 70 3.67 -3.81 5.05
C PHE A 70 5.06 -3.15 5.14
N VAL A 71 5.80 -3.44 6.22
CA VAL A 71 7.12 -2.86 6.46
C VAL A 71 8.13 -3.33 5.41
N GLY A 72 8.05 -4.60 5.00
CA GLY A 72 8.87 -5.16 3.92
C GLY A 72 8.60 -4.48 2.57
N THR A 73 7.32 -4.29 2.22
CA THR A 73 6.91 -3.59 0.99
C THR A 73 7.39 -2.14 0.97
N MET A 74 7.25 -1.40 2.09
CA MET A 74 7.79 -0.04 2.20
C MET A 74 9.30 -0.04 2.03
N SER A 75 10.01 -0.94 2.71
CA SER A 75 11.47 -1.04 2.57
C SER A 75 11.90 -1.29 1.13
N THR A 76 11.23 -2.20 0.42
CA THR A 76 11.56 -2.51 -0.98
C THR A 76 11.26 -1.32 -1.90
N LEU A 77 10.09 -0.70 -1.78
CA LEU A 77 9.70 0.44 -2.63
C LEU A 77 10.67 1.63 -2.49
N TYR A 78 10.96 2.05 -1.26
CA TYR A 78 11.88 3.17 -1.02
C TYR A 78 13.36 2.84 -1.30
N SER A 79 13.73 1.55 -1.36
CA SER A 79 15.06 1.14 -1.80
C SER A 79 15.22 1.19 -3.31
N LEU A 80 14.13 0.99 -4.06
CA LEU A 80 14.12 0.97 -5.54
C LEU A 80 13.97 2.36 -6.16
N GLU A 81 13.61 3.37 -5.37
CA GLU A 81 13.23 4.70 -5.86
C GLU A 81 14.44 5.61 -6.19
N ASP A 82 15.66 5.27 -5.74
CA ASP A 82 16.81 6.16 -5.85
C ASP A 82 18.14 5.39 -5.99
N ASP A 83 18.96 5.76 -6.99
CA ASP A 83 20.37 5.36 -7.18
C ASP A 83 21.35 6.03 -6.17
N ALA A 84 20.83 6.84 -5.25
CA ALA A 84 21.61 7.56 -4.25
C ALA A 84 22.21 6.63 -3.17
N PRO A 85 23.43 6.91 -2.66
CA PRO A 85 24.21 6.03 -1.78
C PRO A 85 23.43 5.66 -0.51
N GLU A 86 23.73 4.49 0.07
CA GLU A 86 23.14 3.83 1.27
C GLU A 86 22.55 4.73 2.37
N VAL A 87 21.53 5.53 2.07
CA VAL A 87 20.77 6.29 3.05
C VAL A 87 19.75 5.34 3.65
N LYS A 88 19.62 5.34 4.99
CA LYS A 88 18.62 4.54 5.69
C LYS A 88 17.24 4.83 5.12
N VAL A 89 16.47 3.77 4.85
CA VAL A 89 15.09 3.83 4.34
C VAL A 89 14.22 4.81 5.13
N ILE A 90 14.42 4.89 6.44
CA ILE A 90 13.71 5.82 7.35
C ILE A 90 13.93 7.28 6.95
N ASP A 91 15.13 7.66 6.54
CA ASP A 91 15.45 9.03 6.15
C ASP A 91 14.92 9.37 4.75
N LYS A 92 14.75 8.37 3.88
CA LYS A 92 14.02 8.51 2.60
C LYS A 92 12.53 8.76 2.87
N MET A 93 11.90 7.93 3.71
CA MET A 93 10.49 8.10 4.12
C MET A 93 10.21 9.46 4.79
N ARG A 94 11.16 9.98 5.58
CA ARG A 94 11.03 11.31 6.24
C ARG A 94 11.09 12.48 5.26
N ARG A 95 11.76 12.31 4.12
CA ARG A 95 11.92 13.33 3.07
C ARG A 95 10.86 13.23 1.99
N ASP A 96 10.09 12.14 1.96
CA ASP A 96 9.04 11.96 0.95
C ASP A 96 7.90 12.95 1.15
N VAL A 97 7.62 13.70 0.08
CA VAL A 97 6.64 14.79 0.05
C VAL A 97 5.67 14.54 -1.08
N LYS A 98 4.38 14.73 -0.78
CA LYS A 98 3.31 14.67 -1.75
C LYS A 98 3.43 15.82 -2.76
N PRO A 99 2.76 15.75 -3.92
CA PRO A 99 2.75 16.82 -4.92
C PRO A 99 2.30 18.20 -4.39
N ASN A 100 1.58 18.24 -3.27
CA ASN A 100 1.12 19.45 -2.60
C ASN A 100 2.13 20.03 -1.58
N GLY A 101 3.31 19.43 -1.44
CA GLY A 101 4.37 19.86 -0.49
C GLY A 101 4.21 19.35 0.93
N GLU A 102 3.13 18.64 1.26
CA GLU A 102 2.96 18.00 2.57
C GLU A 102 3.78 16.71 2.66
N LYS A 103 4.31 16.38 3.84
CA LYS A 103 5.01 15.10 4.06
C LYS A 103 4.04 13.93 3.85
N VAL A 104 4.49 12.90 3.13
CA VAL A 104 3.73 11.64 2.96
C VAL A 104 3.45 11.03 4.33
N PHE A 105 4.49 10.90 5.16
CA PHE A 105 4.39 10.48 6.57
C PHE A 105 4.31 11.69 7.51
N SER A 106 3.16 12.37 7.53
CA SER A 106 2.84 13.33 8.57
C SER A 106 2.34 12.64 9.85
N PHE A 107 2.24 13.39 10.95
CA PHE A 107 1.64 12.89 12.18
C PHE A 107 0.19 12.43 11.95
N ALA A 108 -0.58 13.20 11.19
CA ALA A 108 -1.95 12.85 10.79
C ALA A 108 -2.00 11.53 10.01
N THR A 109 -1.11 11.35 9.03
CA THR A 109 -1.02 10.09 8.27
C THR A 109 -0.66 8.91 9.17
N GLY A 110 0.30 9.08 10.08
CA GLY A 110 0.73 8.03 11.00
C GLY A 110 -0.40 7.55 11.92
N VAL A 111 -1.16 8.49 12.50
CA VAL A 111 -2.32 8.16 13.34
C VAL A 111 -3.44 7.52 12.51
N SER A 112 -3.69 8.03 11.30
CA SER A 112 -4.67 7.48 10.35
C SER A 112 -4.37 6.00 10.01
N VAL A 113 -3.12 5.68 9.63
CA VAL A 113 -2.69 4.31 9.32
C VAL A 113 -2.78 3.41 10.54
N LEU A 114 -2.40 3.90 11.72
CA LEU A 114 -2.47 3.14 12.97
C LEU A 114 -3.92 2.74 13.29
N LEU A 115 -4.86 3.68 13.18
CA LEU A 115 -6.28 3.40 13.40
C LEU A 115 -6.86 2.48 12.33
N PHE A 116 -6.46 2.67 11.07
CA PHE A 116 -6.84 1.77 10.00
C PHE A 116 -6.47 0.32 10.36
N TYR A 117 -5.22 0.06 10.76
CA TYR A 117 -4.79 -1.29 11.14
C TYR A 117 -5.38 -1.80 12.47
N ALA A 118 -5.74 -0.91 13.38
CA ALA A 118 -6.41 -1.28 14.64
C ALA A 118 -7.80 -1.88 14.38
N PHE A 119 -8.56 -1.31 13.44
CA PHE A 119 -9.93 -1.75 13.13
C PHE A 119 -10.02 -2.71 11.95
N ALA A 120 -9.08 -2.66 11.01
CA ALA A 120 -9.15 -3.48 9.81
C ALA A 120 -8.76 -4.94 10.09
N MET A 121 -9.77 -5.80 10.14
CA MET A 121 -9.61 -7.26 10.27
C MET A 121 -9.25 -7.88 8.91
N GLN A 122 -7.99 -7.73 8.49
CA GLN A 122 -7.53 -8.03 7.12
C GLN A 122 -6.62 -9.26 7.02
N CYS A 123 -6.66 -10.21 7.96
CA CYS A 123 -5.82 -11.40 7.84
C CYS A 123 -6.52 -12.46 6.97
N VAL A 124 -5.85 -13.00 5.95
CA VAL A 124 -6.37 -14.15 5.17
C VAL A 124 -6.71 -15.34 6.07
N SER A 125 -5.94 -15.55 7.14
CA SER A 125 -6.20 -16.60 8.13
C SER A 125 -7.54 -16.43 8.87
N THR A 126 -7.87 -15.21 9.30
CA THR A 126 -9.16 -14.95 9.96
C THR A 126 -10.31 -15.11 8.99
N LEU A 127 -10.13 -14.66 7.74
CA LEU A 127 -11.12 -14.85 6.68
C LEU A 127 -11.40 -16.33 6.41
N ALA A 128 -10.33 -17.13 6.32
CA ALA A 128 -10.43 -18.57 6.06
C ALA A 128 -11.16 -19.30 7.19
N VAL A 129 -10.91 -18.92 8.45
CA VAL A 129 -11.62 -19.49 9.61
C VAL A 129 -13.09 -19.07 9.61
N VAL A 130 -13.39 -17.76 9.46
CA VAL A 130 -14.78 -17.26 9.42
C VAL A 130 -15.57 -17.94 8.30
N TYR A 131 -14.97 -18.10 7.12
CA TYR A 131 -15.59 -18.81 6.02
C TYR A 131 -15.84 -20.29 6.34
N ARG A 132 -14.87 -20.97 6.97
CA ARG A 132 -14.99 -22.39 7.33
C ARG A 132 -16.12 -22.64 8.34
N GLU A 133 -16.30 -21.74 9.30
CA GLU A 133 -17.35 -21.82 10.32
C GLU A 133 -18.72 -21.39 9.78
N THR A 134 -18.77 -20.30 9.00
CA THR A 134 -20.04 -19.75 8.51
C THR A 134 -20.54 -20.47 7.24
N LYS A 135 -19.64 -21.14 6.51
CA LYS A 135 -19.86 -21.73 5.17
C LYS A 135 -20.58 -20.81 4.17
N SER A 136 -20.56 -19.51 4.39
CA SER A 136 -21.28 -18.52 3.59
C SER A 136 -20.37 -17.36 3.19
N TRP A 137 -20.14 -17.25 1.88
CA TRP A 137 -19.39 -16.14 1.28
C TRP A 137 -20.08 -14.78 1.47
N LYS A 138 -21.42 -14.76 1.54
CA LYS A 138 -22.18 -13.52 1.72
C LYS A 138 -21.91 -12.90 3.10
N TRP A 139 -21.98 -13.72 4.15
CA TRP A 139 -21.75 -13.26 5.52
C TRP A 139 -20.29 -12.93 5.79
N THR A 140 -19.38 -13.76 5.27
CA THR A 140 -17.95 -13.53 5.37
C THR A 140 -17.55 -12.22 4.67
N GLY A 141 -18.04 -11.99 3.44
CA GLY A 141 -17.79 -10.76 2.70
C GLY A 141 -18.41 -9.53 3.37
N LEU A 142 -19.63 -9.64 3.91
CA LEU A 142 -20.28 -8.57 4.64
C LEU A 142 -19.50 -8.15 5.89
N GLN A 143 -18.99 -9.11 6.66
CA GLN A 143 -18.17 -8.84 7.84
C GLN A 143 -16.89 -8.09 7.49
N VAL A 144 -16.17 -8.54 6.45
CA VAL A 144 -14.95 -7.88 5.99
C VAL A 144 -15.24 -6.48 5.48
N ALA A 145 -16.30 -6.32 4.70
CA ALA A 145 -16.71 -5.02 4.16
C ALA A 145 -17.11 -4.06 5.28
N MET A 146 -17.86 -4.52 6.29
CA MET A 146 -18.23 -3.70 7.45
C MET A 146 -17.00 -3.26 8.26
N MET A 147 -16.10 -4.19 8.61
CA MET A 147 -14.91 -3.85 9.42
C MET A 147 -13.94 -2.95 8.64
N THR A 148 -13.73 -3.23 7.34
CA THR A 148 -12.87 -2.41 6.48
C THR A 148 -13.49 -1.04 6.22
N GLY A 149 -14.80 -0.99 6.00
CA GLY A 149 -15.55 0.27 5.87
C GLY A 149 -15.44 1.11 7.13
N LEU A 150 -15.66 0.51 8.31
CA LEU A 150 -15.48 1.19 9.59
C LEU A 150 -14.05 1.73 9.75
N ALA A 151 -13.03 0.91 9.48
CA ALA A 151 -11.64 1.34 9.54
C ALA A 151 -11.33 2.50 8.59
N TYR A 152 -11.88 2.45 7.37
CA TYR A 152 -11.75 3.51 6.37
C TYR A 152 -12.39 4.83 6.85
N PHE A 153 -13.62 4.79 7.37
CA PHE A 153 -14.29 5.99 7.87
C PHE A 153 -13.58 6.59 9.08
N VAL A 154 -13.17 5.77 10.04
CA VAL A 154 -12.46 6.25 11.24
C VAL A 154 -11.12 6.88 10.87
N SER A 155 -10.33 6.22 10.02
CA SER A 155 -9.05 6.77 9.56
C SER A 155 -9.22 8.06 8.75
N MET A 156 -10.23 8.13 7.87
CA MET A 156 -10.56 9.33 7.12
C MET A 156 -10.95 10.51 8.04
N ILE A 157 -11.83 10.27 9.02
CA ILE A 157 -12.26 11.31 9.98
C ILE A 157 -11.06 11.82 10.76
N VAL A 158 -10.22 10.92 11.30
CA VAL A 158 -9.07 11.32 12.10
C VAL A 158 -8.02 12.05 11.27
N TYR A 159 -7.78 11.61 10.03
CA TYR A 159 -6.89 12.34 9.14
C TYR A 159 -7.40 13.76 8.87
N GLN A 160 -8.70 13.94 8.60
CA GLN A 160 -9.26 15.27 8.36
C GLN A 160 -9.24 16.18 9.60
N ILE A 161 -9.35 15.61 10.80
CA ILE A 161 -9.28 16.39 12.06
C ILE A 161 -7.84 16.82 12.38
N LEU A 162 -6.85 15.97 12.08
CA LEU A 162 -5.45 16.20 12.44
C LEU A 162 -4.63 16.90 11.35
N LYS A 163 -5.17 17.02 10.13
CA LYS A 163 -4.50 17.63 8.99
C LYS A 163 -4.36 19.14 9.13
#